data_AF-A0A3B0CKE6-F1
#
_entry.id   AF-A0A3B0CKE6-F1
#
_cell.length_a   1.000
_cell.length_b   1.000
_cell.length_c   1.000
_cell.angle_alpha   90.00
_cell.angle_beta   90.00
_cell.angle_gamma   90.00
#
_symmetry.space_group_name_H-M   'P 1'
#
loop_
_entity.id
_entity.type
_entity.pdbx_description
1 polymer ?
#
loop_
_entity_poly.entity_id
_entity_poly.type
_entity_poly.pdbx_seq_one_letter_code
_entity_poly.pdbx_strand_id
1 'polypeptide(L)'
;MMDDQILQKLLEADRLPEKTVTLARLGIPVKLRGLTGKQVYTLRERCTERSDRRGQKSERLDEEQFNVALIAAATVSPNWGDSRLLAKYEASGGEEVIKRILLAGELSALGDEVLDLSGFNTTLDEVKN
;
A
#
# COMPACT_ATOMS: atom_id res chain seq x y z
N MET A 1 27.35 -13.28 20.61
CA MET A 1 27.65 -14.00 19.34
C MET A 1 26.39 -14.29 18.53
N MET A 2 25.42 -15.08 18.99
CA MET A 2 24.16 -15.31 18.24
C MET A 2 23.24 -14.08 18.28
N ASP A 3 23.13 -13.43 19.44
CA ASP A 3 22.31 -12.21 19.60
C ASP A 3 22.84 -11.02 18.78
N ASP A 4 24.17 -10.87 18.66
CA ASP A 4 24.78 -9.81 17.84
C ASP A 4 24.49 -10.01 16.34
N GLN A 5 24.48 -11.26 15.88
CA GLN A 5 24.11 -11.58 14.49
C GLN A 5 22.63 -11.31 14.23
N ILE A 6 21.75 -11.58 15.21
CA ILE A 6 20.32 -11.24 15.12
C ILE A 6 20.15 -9.72 15.09
N LEU A 7 20.84 -9.00 15.96
CA LEU A 7 20.78 -7.53 16.01
C LEU A 7 21.25 -6.91 14.69
N GLN A 8 22.37 -7.40 14.13
CA GLN A 8 22.86 -6.92 12.84
C GLN A 8 21.84 -7.12 11.72
N LYS A 9 21.16 -8.28 11.67
CA LYS A 9 20.09 -8.52 10.69
C LYS A 9 18.91 -7.57 10.84
N LEU A 10 18.54 -7.22 12.08
CA LEU A 10 17.47 -6.25 12.34
C LEU A 10 17.87 -4.82 11.93
N LEU A 11 19.14 -4.45 12.11
CA LEU A 11 19.65 -3.15 11.68
C LEU A 11 19.69 -2.99 10.15
N GLU A 12 19.80 -4.10 9.42
CA GLU A 12 19.79 -4.14 7.94
C GLU A 12 18.39 -4.36 7.34
N ALA A 13 17.33 -4.39 8.15
CA ALA A 13 15.96 -4.66 7.73
C ALA A 13 15.21 -3.45 7.10
N ASP A 14 15.93 -2.38 6.76
CA ASP A 14 15.39 -1.18 6.13
C ASP A 14 14.96 -1.42 4.66
N ARG A 15 15.54 -2.45 4.03
CA ARG A 15 15.22 -2.86 2.66
C ARG A 15 13.92 -3.65 2.60
N LEU A 16 12.85 -2.94 2.24
CA LEU A 16 11.54 -3.54 1.99
C LEU A 16 11.54 -4.28 0.64
N PRO A 17 10.79 -5.39 0.51
CA PRO A 17 10.69 -6.15 -0.72
C PRO A 17 10.03 -5.31 -1.84
N GLU A 18 10.44 -5.56 -3.08
CA GLU A 18 9.92 -4.88 -4.27
C GLU A 18 9.48 -5.89 -5.32
N LYS A 19 8.46 -5.54 -6.11
CA LYS A 19 8.00 -6.33 -7.25
C LYS A 19 7.55 -5.42 -8.36
N THR A 20 7.77 -5.84 -9.60
CA THR A 20 7.18 -5.18 -10.77
C THR A 20 6.05 -6.04 -11.31
N VAL A 21 4.87 -5.46 -11.41
CA VAL A 21 3.66 -6.08 -11.98
C VAL A 21 3.24 -5.32 -13.23
N THR A 22 2.56 -5.99 -14.16
CA THR A 22 2.12 -5.36 -15.41
C THR A 22 0.62 -5.15 -15.39
N LEU A 23 0.17 -3.91 -15.58
CA LEU A 23 -1.25 -3.61 -15.81
C LEU A 23 -1.61 -3.95 -17.26
N ALA A 24 -2.14 -5.16 -17.49
CA ALA A 24 -2.37 -5.71 -18.82
C ALA A 24 -3.19 -4.79 -19.74
N ARG A 25 -4.24 -4.15 -19.22
CA ARG A 25 -5.09 -3.21 -19.99
C ARG A 25 -4.33 -2.00 -20.51
N LEU A 26 -3.40 -1.48 -19.70
CA LEU A 26 -2.61 -0.29 -20.04
C LEU A 26 -1.27 -0.65 -20.69
N GLY A 27 -0.83 -1.91 -20.59
CA GLY A 27 0.47 -2.37 -21.07
C GLY A 27 1.65 -1.73 -20.35
N ILE A 28 1.46 -1.24 -19.13
CA ILE A 28 2.50 -0.53 -18.36
C ILE A 28 3.02 -1.37 -17.19
N PRO A 29 4.32 -1.33 -16.90
CA PRO A 29 4.87 -1.88 -15.67
C PRO A 29 4.61 -0.92 -14.49
N VAL A 30 4.22 -1.49 -13.36
CA VAL A 30 4.07 -0.82 -12.06
C VAL A 30 5.05 -1.47 -11.10
N LYS A 31 6.03 -0.71 -10.64
CA LYS A 31 6.99 -1.13 -9.63
C LYS A 31 6.44 -0.76 -8.26
N LEU A 32 6.21 -1.76 -7.44
CA LEU A 32 5.69 -1.67 -6.08
C LEU A 32 6.79 -2.02 -5.07
N ARG A 33 6.69 -1.43 -3.88
CA ARG A 33 7.51 -1.76 -2.71
C ARG A 33 6.60 -2.01 -1.52
N GLY A 34 6.96 -2.96 -0.68
CA GLY A 34 6.28 -3.20 0.60
C GLY A 34 6.24 -1.96 1.48
N LEU A 35 5.29 -1.94 2.40
CA LEU A 35 5.11 -0.90 3.40
C LEU A 35 5.38 -1.48 4.79
N THR A 36 5.98 -0.67 5.66
CA THR A 36 6.11 -1.05 7.08
C THR A 36 4.74 -1.06 7.75
N GLY A 37 4.61 -1.84 8.84
CA GLY A 37 3.36 -1.86 9.63
C GLY A 37 2.92 -0.47 10.11
N LYS A 38 3.87 0.42 10.44
CA LYS A 38 3.58 1.82 10.79
C LYS A 38 2.95 2.59 9.64
N GLN A 39 3.45 2.43 8.41
CA GLN A 39 2.90 3.09 7.23
C GLN A 39 1.48 2.59 6.96
N VAL A 40 1.28 1.27 6.93
CA VAL A 40 -0.05 0.68 6.68
C VAL A 40 -1.06 1.11 7.74
N TYR A 41 -0.67 1.09 9.03
CA TYR A 41 -1.51 1.56 10.13
C TYR A 41 -1.91 3.04 9.97
N THR A 42 -0.95 3.90 9.62
CA THR A 42 -1.20 5.33 9.41
C THR A 42 -2.18 5.57 8.27
N LEU A 43 -2.05 4.83 7.16
CA LEU A 43 -2.97 4.92 6.02
C LEU A 43 -4.37 4.43 6.41
N ARG A 44 -4.47 3.33 7.15
CA ARG A 44 -5.76 2.78 7.60
C ARG A 44 -6.49 3.75 8.52
N GLU A 45 -5.78 4.33 9.48
CA GLU A 45 -6.32 5.33 10.39
C GLU A 45 -6.83 6.56 9.63
N ARG A 46 -6.05 7.07 8.66
CA ARG A 46 -6.45 8.18 7.79
C ARG A 46 -7.72 7.89 6.99
N CYS A 47 -7.95 6.63 6.62
CA CYS A 47 -9.11 6.21 5.84
C CYS A 47 -10.27 5.68 6.71
N THR A 48 -10.15 5.76 8.04
CA THR A 48 -11.22 5.33 8.95
C THR A 48 -12.08 6.51 9.36
N GLU A 49 -13.34 6.49 8.96
CA GLU A 49 -14.34 7.45 9.38
C GLU A 49 -14.84 7.10 10.77
N ARG A 50 -14.69 8.04 11.70
CA ARG A 50 -15.25 7.94 13.05
C ARG A 50 -16.49 8.82 13.16
N SER A 51 -17.60 8.24 13.57
CA SER A 51 -18.84 8.97 13.81
C SER A 51 -19.34 8.66 15.21
N ASP A 52 -19.69 9.68 15.97
CA ASP A 52 -20.43 9.56 17.23
C ASP A 52 -21.84 10.10 16.99
N ARG A 53 -22.82 9.19 16.94
CA ARG A 53 -24.24 9.57 16.81
C ARG A 53 -24.98 9.04 18.02
N ARG A 54 -25.52 9.97 18.82
CA ARG A 54 -26.34 9.67 20.01
C ARG A 54 -25.63 8.77 21.03
N GLY A 55 -24.31 8.93 21.21
CA GLY A 55 -23.52 8.13 22.15
C GLY A 55 -23.12 6.75 21.63
N GLN A 56 -23.51 6.39 20.40
CA GLN A 56 -22.92 5.25 19.70
C GLN A 56 -21.74 5.72 18.85
N LYS A 57 -20.55 5.26 19.23
CA LYS A 57 -19.34 5.38 18.43
C LYS A 57 -19.34 4.29 17.36
N SER A 58 -19.23 4.69 16.11
CA SER A 58 -19.03 3.80 14.97
C SER A 58 -17.76 4.18 14.24
N GLU A 59 -16.96 3.17 13.91
CA GLU A 59 -15.79 3.31 13.03
C GLU A 59 -16.07 2.54 11.74
N ARG A 60 -15.81 3.17 10.60
CA ARG A 60 -15.94 2.54 9.28
C ARG A 60 -14.69 2.84 8.48
N LEU A 61 -13.98 1.80 8.06
CA LEU A 61 -12.91 1.95 7.09
C LEU A 61 -13.51 2.20 5.70
N ASP A 62 -13.02 3.23 5.03
CA ASP A 62 -13.25 3.39 3.60
C ASP A 62 -12.24 2.52 2.84
N GLU A 63 -12.69 1.33 2.42
CA GLU A 63 -11.86 0.33 1.74
C GLU A 63 -11.31 0.84 0.40
N GLU A 64 -12.11 1.59 -0.35
CA GLU A 64 -11.70 2.15 -1.64
C GLU A 64 -10.57 3.18 -1.43
N GLN A 65 -10.79 4.14 -0.53
CA GLN A 65 -9.79 5.15 -0.21
C GLN A 65 -8.52 4.52 0.37
N PHE A 66 -8.66 3.48 1.19
CA PHE A 66 -7.52 2.75 1.74
C PHE A 66 -6.72 2.03 0.66
N ASN A 67 -7.36 1.36 -0.29
CA ASN A 67 -6.66 0.72 -1.42
C ASN A 67 -5.93 1.75 -2.29
N VAL A 68 -6.57 2.87 -2.63
CA VAL A 68 -5.93 3.95 -3.39
C VAL A 68 -4.71 4.49 -2.63
N ALA A 69 -4.84 4.70 -1.33
CA ALA A 69 -3.78 5.17 -0.45
C ALA A 69 -2.59 4.19 -0.39
N LEU A 70 -2.87 2.89 -0.27
CA LEU A 70 -1.85 1.83 -0.29
C LEU A 70 -1.05 1.85 -1.60
N ILE A 71 -1.75 1.85 -2.74
CA ILE A 71 -1.13 1.83 -4.07
C ILE A 71 -0.27 3.08 -4.25
N ALA A 72 -0.80 4.26 -3.90
CA ALA A 72 -0.06 5.51 -4.03
C ALA A 72 1.23 5.53 -3.19
N ALA A 73 1.17 5.04 -1.96
CA ALA A 73 2.32 5.01 -1.05
C ALA A 73 3.36 3.94 -1.43
N ALA A 74 2.91 2.82 -2.01
CA ALA A 74 3.75 1.69 -2.36
C ALA A 74 4.34 1.77 -3.78
N THR A 75 3.73 2.56 -4.68
CA THR A 75 4.24 2.69 -6.05
C THR A 75 5.56 3.46 -6.07
N VAL A 76 6.61 2.80 -6.55
CA VAL A 76 7.91 3.41 -6.88
C VAL A 76 7.87 4.01 -8.28
N SER A 77 7.21 3.34 -9.23
CA SER A 77 6.94 3.86 -10.58
C SER A 77 5.71 3.19 -11.19
N PRO A 78 4.88 3.88 -11.98
CA PRO A 78 5.04 5.24 -12.48
C PRO A 78 4.77 6.32 -11.41
N ASN A 79 5.19 7.55 -11.68
CA ASN A 79 4.85 8.70 -10.83
C ASN A 79 3.41 9.13 -11.09
N TRP A 80 2.46 8.67 -10.26
CA TRP A 80 1.04 9.04 -10.35
C TRP A 80 0.79 10.54 -10.14
N GLY A 81 1.72 11.25 -9.50
CA GLY A 81 1.68 12.71 -9.33
C GLY A 81 2.33 13.51 -10.45
N ASP A 82 2.64 12.91 -11.60
CA ASP A 82 3.20 13.64 -12.76
C ASP A 82 2.23 14.74 -13.20
N SER A 83 2.74 15.96 -13.37
CA SER A 83 1.95 17.14 -13.74
C SER A 83 1.07 16.95 -14.98
N ARG A 84 1.51 16.14 -15.95
CA ARG A 84 0.75 15.84 -17.18
C ARG A 84 -0.43 14.92 -16.89
N LEU A 85 -0.27 13.98 -15.96
CA LEU A 85 -1.37 13.15 -15.48
C LEU A 85 -2.37 14.00 -14.69
N LEU A 86 -1.89 14.82 -13.75
CA LEU A 86 -2.74 15.71 -12.95
C LEU A 86 -3.58 16.63 -13.84
N ALA A 87 -2.97 17.26 -14.85
CA ALA A 87 -3.67 18.14 -15.79
C ALA A 87 -4.66 17.38 -16.67
N LYS A 88 -4.27 16.24 -17.25
CA LYS A 88 -5.15 15.44 -18.13
C LYS A 88 -6.39 14.93 -17.39
N TYR A 89 -6.21 14.51 -16.14
CA TYR A 89 -7.27 13.93 -15.33
C TYR A 89 -7.89 14.92 -14.36
N GLU A 90 -7.59 16.23 -14.44
CA GLU A 90 -8.09 17.26 -13.52
C GLU A 90 -8.03 16.83 -12.04
N ALA A 91 -6.91 16.21 -11.67
CA ALA A 91 -6.72 15.54 -10.40
C ALA A 91 -5.91 16.42 -9.44
N SER A 92 -6.30 16.42 -8.16
CA SER A 92 -5.61 17.17 -7.10
C SER A 92 -4.31 16.50 -6.64
N GLY A 93 -4.10 15.23 -6.98
CA GLY A 93 -2.90 14.48 -6.61
C GLY A 93 -2.90 13.06 -7.19
N GLY A 94 -1.83 12.31 -6.89
CA GLY A 94 -1.63 10.96 -7.44
C GLY A 94 -2.70 9.95 -7.03
N GLU A 95 -3.25 10.06 -5.81
CA GLU A 95 -4.37 9.21 -5.36
C GLU A 95 -5.62 9.39 -6.24
N GLU A 96 -5.93 10.64 -6.62
CA GLU A 96 -7.07 10.93 -7.49
C GLU A 96 -6.81 10.46 -8.94
N VAL A 97 -5.57 10.54 -9.41
CA VAL A 97 -5.17 9.95 -10.70
C VAL A 97 -5.39 8.44 -10.71
N ILE A 98 -4.94 7.75 -9.66
CA ILE A 98 -5.13 6.31 -9.48
C ILE A 98 -6.61 5.95 -9.53
N LYS A 99 -7.43 6.68 -8.75
CA LYS A 99 -8.89 6.49 -8.68
C LYS A 99 -9.59 6.69 -10.03
N ARG A 100 -9.13 7.65 -10.85
CA ARG A 100 -9.71 7.95 -12.17
C ARG A 100 -9.27 6.99 -13.28
N ILE A 101 -8.04 6.49 -13.22
CA ILE A 101 -7.47 5.67 -14.31
C ILE A 101 -7.73 4.18 -14.11
N LEU A 102 -7.58 3.69 -12.88
CA LEU A 102 -7.62 2.26 -12.59
C LEU A 102 -9.06 1.78 -12.41
N LEU A 103 -9.33 0.58 -12.92
CA LEU A 103 -10.61 -0.10 -12.71
C LEU A 103 -10.64 -0.71 -11.30
N ALA A 104 -11.83 -0.94 -10.75
CA ALA A 104 -12.00 -1.49 -9.40
C ALA A 104 -11.23 -2.81 -9.17
N GLY A 105 -11.23 -3.71 -10.16
CA GLY A 105 -10.46 -4.95 -10.09
C GLY A 105 -8.93 -4.73 -10.13
N GLU A 106 -8.47 -3.71 -10.85
CA GLU A 106 -7.05 -3.34 -10.89
C GLU A 106 -6.61 -2.72 -9.56
N LEU A 107 -7.46 -1.89 -8.95
CA LEU A 107 -7.24 -1.34 -7.61
C LEU A 107 -7.14 -2.46 -6.58
N SER A 108 -8.08 -3.41 -6.58
CA SER A 108 -8.04 -4.56 -5.67
C SER A 108 -6.75 -5.35 -5.85
N ALA A 109 -6.42 -5.75 -7.08
CA ALA A 109 -5.25 -6.59 -7.36
C ALA A 109 -3.92 -5.91 -7.00
N LEU A 110 -3.78 -4.60 -7.27
CA LEU A 110 -2.58 -3.87 -6.84
C LEU A 110 -2.53 -3.69 -5.32
N GLY A 111 -3.67 -3.44 -4.67
CA GLY A 111 -3.77 -3.35 -3.22
C GLY A 111 -3.33 -4.66 -2.54
N ASP A 112 -3.83 -5.80 -3.05
CA ASP A 112 -3.45 -7.13 -2.57
C ASP A 112 -1.95 -7.38 -2.72
N GLU A 113 -1.37 -7.07 -3.89
CA GLU A 113 0.07 -7.20 -4.11
C GLU A 113 0.90 -6.33 -3.15
N VAL A 114 0.42 -5.12 -2.84
CA VAL A 114 1.07 -4.24 -1.85
C VAL A 114 1.01 -4.85 -0.45
N LEU A 115 -0.12 -5.43 -0.06
CA LEU A 115 -0.27 -6.09 1.24
C LEU A 115 0.61 -7.34 1.33
N ASP A 116 0.72 -8.12 0.25
CA ASP A 116 1.61 -9.27 0.16
C ASP A 116 3.06 -8.88 0.36
N LEU A 117 3.54 -7.84 -0.36
CA LEU A 117 4.87 -7.27 -0.17
C LEU A 117 5.07 -6.69 1.24
N SER A 118 3.98 -6.28 1.90
CA SER A 118 4.03 -5.77 3.27
C SER A 118 3.97 -6.88 4.34
N GLY A 119 3.97 -8.16 3.93
CA GLY A 119 4.05 -9.31 4.81
C GLY A 119 2.72 -9.78 5.41
N PHE A 120 1.57 -9.35 4.86
CA PHE A 120 0.26 -9.78 5.36
C PHE A 120 -0.02 -11.27 5.14
N ASN A 121 0.66 -11.89 4.16
CA ASN A 121 0.58 -13.32 3.87
C ASN A 121 1.84 -14.11 4.28
N THR A 122 2.63 -13.58 5.24
CA THR A 122 3.80 -14.28 5.78
C THR A 122 3.39 -15.40 6.73
N THR A 123 3.94 -16.60 6.52
CA THR A 123 3.82 -17.74 7.44
C THR A 123 4.94 -17.71 8.48
N LEU A 124 4.62 -18.08 9.72
CA LEU A 124 5.59 -18.26 10.79
C LEU A 124 5.92 -19.74 10.92
N ASP A 125 7.21 -20.08 10.77
CA ASP A 125 7.68 -21.44 10.98
C ASP A 125 8.01 -21.68 12.46
N GLU A 126 7.59 -22.83 12.98
CA GLU A 126 8.03 -23.28 14.30
C GLU A 126 9.44 -23.86 14.20
N VAL A 127 10.34 -23.40 15.08
CA VAL A 127 11.65 -24.02 15.24
C VAL A 127 11.44 -25.39 15.89
N LYS A 128 11.64 -26.46 15.11
CA LYS A 128 11.70 -27.81 15.66
C LYS A 128 13.03 -27.96 16.41
N ASN A 129 12.93 -28.09 17.73
CA ASN A 129 14.04 -28.40 18.63
C ASN A 129 14.59 -29.80 18.41
#